data_AF-A0A444RK58-F1
#
_entry.id   AF-A0A444RK58-F1
#
_cell.length_a   1.000
_cell.length_b   1.000
_cell.length_c   1.000
_cell.angle_alpha   90.00
_cell.angle_beta   90.00
_cell.angle_gamma   90.00
#
_symmetry.space_group_name_H-M   'P 1'
#
loop_
_entity.id
_entity.type
_entity.pdbx_description
1 polymer ?
#
loop_
_entity_poly.entity_id
_entity_poly.type
_entity_poly.pdbx_seq_one_letter_code
_entity_poly.pdbx_strand_id
1 'polypeptide(L)'
;MEPPCLLSISPASIPWAFLCEIYQSLADYHTLRGDIHLVNLRTHRKYGPVVRTGPNNLDLDVPSLVKTIYTTDHKWLKTEFYKPASNVVNREPMPNLFSLIDPAEHARQKKPVAQH
;
A
#
# COMPACT_ATOMS: atom_id res chain seq x y z
N MET A 1 -4.47 3.39 21.54
CA MET A 1 -5.02 2.29 22.37
C MET A 1 -5.11 1.08 21.47
N GLU A 2 -4.55 -0.06 21.89
CA GLU A 2 -4.40 -1.28 21.07
C GLU A 2 -5.74 -1.96 20.72
N PRO A 3 -5.87 -2.59 19.53
CA PRO A 3 -5.24 -3.89 19.30
C PRO A 3 -4.13 -3.87 18.24
N PRO A 4 -3.01 -4.57 18.49
CA PRO A 4 -2.13 -5.01 17.44
C PRO A 4 -2.84 -6.15 16.71
N CYS A 5 -2.88 -6.11 15.39
CA CYS A 5 -3.24 -7.28 14.57
C CYS A 5 -2.15 -8.37 14.64
N LEU A 6 -1.41 -8.46 15.74
CA LEU A 6 -0.46 -9.49 16.09
C LEU A 6 -1.22 -10.66 16.69
N LEU A 7 -1.47 -11.65 15.84
CA LEU A 7 -1.09 -13.04 16.00
C LEU A 7 -2.10 -13.89 15.24
N SER A 8 -1.57 -14.82 14.46
CA SER A 8 -2.29 -15.89 13.77
C SER A 8 -2.78 -15.59 12.35
N ILE A 9 -2.08 -16.22 11.42
CA ILE A 9 -2.57 -16.65 10.11
C ILE A 9 -3.63 -17.74 10.38
N SER A 10 -4.83 -17.38 10.85
CA SER A 10 -5.93 -18.36 11.00
C SER A 10 -7.30 -17.70 10.77
N PRO A 11 -8.16 -18.27 9.90
CA PRO A 11 -9.50 -17.76 9.65
C PRO A 11 -10.51 -18.57 10.48
N ALA A 12 -11.04 -18.04 11.58
CA ALA A 12 -12.33 -18.50 12.10
C ALA A 12 -12.86 -17.61 13.25
N SER A 13 -14.12 -17.19 13.09
CA SER A 13 -15.10 -16.76 14.12
C SER A 13 -14.94 -15.38 14.82
N ILE A 14 -15.71 -14.39 14.30
CA ILE A 14 -16.23 -13.14 14.93
C ILE A 14 -15.21 -11.97 15.10
N PRO A 15 -15.61 -10.68 14.99
CA PRO A 15 -15.87 -9.85 13.82
C PRO A 15 -14.59 -9.14 13.29
N TRP A 16 -13.61 -9.90 12.80
CA TRP A 16 -12.31 -9.38 12.36
C TRP A 16 -12.39 -8.26 11.30
N ALA A 17 -13.40 -8.31 10.43
CA ALA A 17 -13.64 -7.29 9.41
C ALA A 17 -13.90 -5.90 10.02
N PHE A 18 -14.69 -5.84 11.10
CA PHE A 18 -15.08 -4.58 11.74
C PHE A 18 -13.88 -3.89 12.41
N LEU A 19 -13.01 -4.66 13.07
CA LEU A 19 -11.78 -4.13 13.69
C LEU A 19 -10.78 -3.64 12.63
N CYS A 20 -10.65 -4.37 11.52
CA CYS A 20 -9.80 -3.97 10.40
C CYS A 20 -10.29 -2.69 9.71
N GLU A 21 -11.61 -2.52 9.57
CA GLU A 21 -12.23 -1.34 8.97
C GLU A 21 -12.04 -0.07 9.81
N ILE A 22 -12.20 -0.20 11.14
CA ILE A 22 -11.88 0.88 12.08
C ILE A 22 -10.40 1.25 11.98
N TYR A 23 -9.51 0.25 11.93
CA TYR A 23 -8.07 0.51 11.83
C TYR A 23 -7.70 1.22 10.52
N GLN A 24 -8.29 0.81 9.40
CA GLN A 24 -8.08 1.47 8.11
C GLN A 24 -8.56 2.92 8.13
N SER A 25 -9.74 3.18 8.71
CA SER A 25 -10.26 4.54 8.88
C SER A 25 -9.35 5.42 9.74
N LEU A 26 -8.73 4.85 10.78
CA LEU A 26 -7.74 5.56 11.60
C LEU A 26 -6.46 5.87 10.81
N ALA A 27 -5.99 4.94 9.98
CA ALA A 27 -4.85 5.18 9.09
C ALA A 27 -5.15 6.30 8.08
N ASP A 28 -6.35 6.34 7.52
CA ASP A 28 -6.80 7.41 6.62
C ASP A 28 -6.85 8.77 7.33
N TYR A 29 -7.37 8.80 8.57
CA TYR A 29 -7.37 10.01 9.41
C TYR A 29 -5.95 10.56 9.64
N HIS A 30 -4.99 9.69 9.99
CA HIS A 30 -3.59 10.07 10.17
C HIS A 30 -2.90 10.47 8.86
N THR A 31 -3.34 9.90 7.74
CA THR A 31 -2.88 10.29 6.40
C THR A 31 -3.36 11.69 6.04
N LEU A 32 -4.64 12.00 6.27
CA LEU A 32 -5.22 13.33 6.05
C LEU A 32 -4.58 14.41 6.94
N ARG A 33 -4.17 14.04 8.15
CA ARG A 33 -3.41 14.93 9.04
C ARG A 33 -1.94 15.08 8.68
N GLY A 34 -1.40 14.20 7.84
CA GLY A 34 0.01 14.18 7.46
C GLY A 34 0.96 13.59 8.52
N ASP A 35 0.46 12.95 9.59
CA ASP A 35 1.29 12.38 10.67
C ASP A 35 1.44 10.84 10.60
N ILE A 36 0.94 10.21 9.54
CA ILE A 36 1.01 8.75 9.33
C ILE A 36 2.43 8.18 9.43
N HIS A 37 3.44 8.90 8.94
CA HIS A 37 4.85 8.47 9.00
C HIS A 37 5.35 8.31 10.45
N LEU A 38 4.89 9.15 11.37
CA LEU A 38 5.23 9.04 12.80
C LEU A 38 4.50 7.85 13.44
N VAL A 39 3.26 7.60 13.04
CA VAL A 39 2.48 6.46 13.51
C VAL A 39 3.13 5.15 13.06
N ASN A 40 3.50 5.02 11.79
CA ASN A 40 4.17 3.82 11.27
C ASN A 40 5.50 3.61 11.98
N LEU A 41 6.32 4.64 12.17
CA LEU A 41 7.58 4.55 12.90
C LEU A 41 7.40 4.05 14.34
N ARG A 42 6.42 4.60 15.08
CA ARG A 42 6.13 4.16 16.46
C ARG A 42 5.63 2.72 16.49
N THR A 43 4.86 2.33 15.49
CA THR A 43 4.25 1.01 15.37
C THR A 43 5.32 -0.06 15.07
N HIS A 44 6.21 0.21 14.13
CA HIS A 44 7.35 -0.65 13.84
C HIS A 44 8.33 -0.76 15.02
N ARG A 45 8.57 0.33 15.76
CA ARG A 45 9.38 0.27 17.00
C ARG A 45 8.76 -0.62 18.08
N LYS A 46 7.43 -0.73 18.12
CA LYS A 46 6.71 -1.48 19.16
C LYS A 46 6.50 -2.95 18.80
N TYR A 47 6.11 -3.23 17.56
CA TYR A 47 5.69 -4.56 17.11
C TYR A 47 6.71 -5.25 16.20
N GLY A 48 7.72 -4.52 15.75
CA GLY A 48 8.79 -5.04 14.90
C GLY A 48 8.59 -4.72 13.41
N PRO A 49 9.35 -5.40 12.53
CA PRO A 49 9.51 -4.99 11.14
C PRO A 49 8.30 -5.29 10.24
N VAL A 50 7.30 -6.04 10.71
CA VAL A 50 6.13 -6.44 9.92
C VAL A 50 4.87 -6.11 10.69
N VAL A 51 4.04 -5.22 10.12
CA VAL A 51 2.84 -4.70 10.77
C VAL A 51 1.66 -4.77 9.81
N ARG A 52 0.55 -5.38 10.23
CA ARG A 52 -0.69 -5.40 9.44
C ARG A 52 -1.48 -4.11 9.65
N THR A 53 -1.67 -3.34 8.59
CA THR A 53 -2.36 -2.03 8.62
C THR A 53 -3.77 -2.07 8.05
N GLY A 54 -4.22 -3.22 7.53
CA GLY A 54 -5.58 -3.41 7.05
C GLY A 54 -5.89 -4.89 6.85
N PRO A 55 -7.11 -5.24 6.41
CA PRO A 55 -7.50 -6.63 6.25
C PRO A 55 -6.58 -7.36 5.25
N ASN A 56 -6.19 -6.67 4.18
CA ASN A 56 -5.28 -7.17 3.14
C ASN A 56 -4.03 -6.29 2.95
N ASN A 57 -3.68 -5.44 3.92
CA ASN A 57 -2.54 -4.53 3.81
C ASN A 57 -1.48 -4.83 4.88
N LEU A 58 -0.22 -4.89 4.44
CA LEU A 58 0.94 -5.19 5.28
C LEU A 58 1.99 -4.11 5.07
N ASP A 59 2.40 -3.46 6.15
CA ASP A 59 3.52 -2.52 6.18
C ASP A 59 4.80 -3.28 6.58
N LEU A 60 5.87 -3.04 5.83
CA LEU A 60 7.10 -3.84 5.85
C LEU A 60 8.32 -2.93 5.95
N ASP A 61 8.96 -2.94 7.11
CA ASP A 61 10.25 -2.27 7.37
C ASP A 61 11.39 -3.30 7.31
N VAL A 62 11.57 -3.90 6.12
CA VAL A 62 12.58 -4.93 5.87
C VAL A 62 13.37 -4.59 4.59
N PRO A 63 14.58 -4.01 4.71
CA PRO A 63 15.36 -3.56 3.56
C PRO A 63 15.71 -4.68 2.56
N SER A 64 15.84 -5.94 3.03
CA SER A 64 16.13 -7.08 2.16
C SER A 64 14.98 -7.44 1.21
N LEU A 65 13.73 -7.09 1.54
CA LEU A 65 12.56 -7.37 0.69
C LEU A 65 12.41 -6.41 -0.48
N VAL A 66 13.09 -5.27 -0.48
CA VAL A 66 13.00 -4.26 -1.55
C VAL A 66 13.31 -4.89 -2.92
N LYS A 67 14.35 -5.71 -3.01
CA LYS A 67 14.72 -6.41 -4.25
C LYS A 67 13.68 -7.45 -4.69
N THR A 68 12.95 -8.03 -3.75
CA THR A 68 11.93 -9.05 -4.02
C THR A 68 10.62 -8.43 -4.48
N ILE A 69 10.19 -7.33 -3.87
CA ILE A 69 8.90 -6.68 -4.15
C ILE A 69 8.99 -5.84 -5.43
N TYR A 70 10.06 -5.06 -5.61
CA TYR A 70 10.24 -4.20 -6.77
C TYR A 70 10.91 -4.89 -7.97
N THR A 71 10.69 -6.20 -8.11
CA THR A 71 11.15 -6.95 -9.29
C THR A 71 10.31 -6.63 -10.53
N THR A 72 10.86 -6.92 -11.72
CA THR A 72 10.13 -6.80 -13.00
C THR A 72 9.24 -8.02 -13.28
N ASP A 73 9.28 -9.05 -12.43
CA ASP A 73 8.62 -10.35 -12.68
C ASP A 73 7.08 -10.33 -12.61
N HIS A 74 6.42 -9.17 -12.58
CA HIS A 74 4.97 -8.98 -12.52
C HIS A 74 4.22 -9.72 -11.38
N LYS A 75 4.95 -10.33 -10.43
CA LYS A 75 4.39 -11.04 -9.27
C LYS A 75 3.74 -10.10 -8.26
N TRP A 76 4.27 -8.88 -8.16
CA TRP A 76 3.80 -7.83 -7.25
C TRP A 76 3.27 -6.67 -8.08
N LEU A 77 1.95 -6.66 -8.29
CA LEU A 77 1.30 -5.62 -9.08
C LEU A 77 0.98 -4.41 -8.21
N LYS A 78 1.06 -3.21 -8.80
CA LYS A 78 0.52 -2.01 -8.19
C LYS A 78 -0.98 -2.20 -8.00
N THR A 79 -1.50 -1.71 -6.88
CA THR A 79 -2.93 -1.78 -6.58
C THR A 79 -3.61 -0.45 -6.88
N GLU A 80 -4.93 -0.44 -6.70
CA GLU A 80 -5.81 0.74 -6.78
C GLU A 80 -5.33 1.94 -5.96
N PHE A 81 -4.46 1.72 -4.96
CA PHE A 81 -3.79 2.75 -4.18
C PHE A 81 -3.11 3.84 -5.03
N TYR A 82 -2.63 3.49 -6.23
CA TYR A 82 -1.94 4.42 -7.12
C TYR A 82 -2.88 5.28 -7.98
N LYS A 83 -4.19 4.97 -8.04
CA LYS A 83 -5.16 5.71 -8.85
C LYS A 83 -5.31 7.17 -8.47
N PRO A 84 -5.40 7.56 -7.17
CA PRO A 84 -5.51 8.96 -6.76
C PRO A 84 -4.31 9.82 -7.18
N ALA A 85 -3.14 9.21 -7.45
CA ALA A 85 -1.96 9.91 -7.95
C ALA A 85 -2.01 10.20 -9.46
N SER A 86 -3.11 9.83 -10.14
CA SER A 86 -3.29 10.09 -11.57
C SER A 86 -3.55 11.57 -11.83
N ASN A 87 -3.20 12.04 -13.03
CA ASN A 87 -3.52 13.41 -13.42
C ASN A 87 -5.01 13.50 -13.78
N VAL A 88 -5.63 14.66 -13.54
CA VAL A 88 -7.00 14.92 -14.00
C VAL A 88 -6.93 15.83 -15.21
N VAL A 89 -7.40 15.33 -16.37
CA VAL A 89 -7.47 16.11 -17.61
C VAL A 89 -8.91 16.06 -18.09
N ASN A 90 -9.52 17.22 -18.37
CA ASN A 90 -10.92 17.32 -18.79
C ASN A 90 -11.91 16.63 -17.84
N ARG A 91 -11.65 16.68 -16.52
CA ARG A 91 -12.42 16.00 -15.45
C ARG A 91 -12.37 14.47 -15.48
N GLU A 92 -11.52 13.88 -16.33
CA GLU A 92 -11.28 12.45 -16.37
C GLU A 92 -9.91 12.12 -15.77
N PRO A 93 -9.80 11.05 -14.94
CA PRO A 93 -8.52 10.59 -14.43
C PRO A 93 -7.71 9.95 -15.56
N MET A 94 -6.58 10.57 -15.92
CA MET A 94 -5.61 10.04 -16.86
C MET A 94 -4.40 9.45 -16.10
N PRO A 95 -4.22 8.12 -16.11
CA PRO A 95 -3.08 7.48 -15.47
C PRO A 95 -1.77 7.94 -16.10
N ASN A 96 -0.82 8.35 -15.25
CA ASN A 96 0.55 8.63 -15.66
C ASN A 96 1.42 7.38 -15.50
N LEU A 97 2.69 7.47 -15.92
CA LEU A 97 3.66 6.35 -15.83
C LEU A 97 3.77 5.76 -14.41
N PHE A 98 3.59 6.57 -13.36
CA PHE A 98 3.67 6.11 -11.97
C PHE A 98 2.36 5.50 -11.47
N SER A 99 1.21 6.01 -11.93
CA SER A 99 -0.13 5.59 -11.52
C SER A 99 -0.68 4.37 -12.27
N LEU A 100 -0.06 3.99 -13.39
CA LEU A 100 -0.47 2.82 -14.16
C LEU A 100 -0.31 1.52 -13.37
N ILE A 101 -1.42 0.77 -13.31
CA ILE A 101 -1.54 -0.53 -12.65
C ILE A 101 -1.26 -1.68 -13.61
N ASP A 102 -1.79 -1.59 -14.85
CA ASP A 102 -1.60 -2.62 -15.87
C ASP A 102 -0.14 -2.63 -16.38
N PRO A 103 0.59 -3.75 -16.23
CA PRO A 103 1.95 -3.86 -16.74
C PRO A 103 2.10 -3.66 -18.25
N ALA A 104 1.10 -4.06 -19.05
CA ALA A 104 1.16 -3.95 -20.50
C ALA A 104 1.11 -2.47 -20.93
N GLU A 105 0.18 -1.71 -20.34
CA GLU A 105 0.06 -0.27 -20.51
C GLU A 105 1.32 0.46 -20.03
N HIS A 106 1.82 0.09 -18.84
CA HIS A 106 3.04 0.66 -18.28
C HIS A 106 4.25 0.42 -19.19
N ALA A 107 4.40 -0.78 -19.75
CA ALA A 107 5.47 -1.08 -20.70
C ALA A 107 5.34 -0.26 -21.99
N ARG A 108 4.11 -0.03 -22.48
CA ARG A 108 3.87 0.80 -23.67
C ARG A 108 4.27 2.25 -23.44
N GLN A 109 3.90 2.85 -22.30
CA GLN A 109 4.26 4.23 -21.99
C GLN A 109 5.72 4.41 -21.60
N LYS A 110 6.36 3.40 -20.99
CA LYS A 110 7.78 3.45 -20.62
C LYS A 110 8.72 3.41 -21.82
N LYS A 111 8.38 2.66 -22.88
CA LYS A 111 9.22 2.48 -24.08
C LYS A 111 9.73 3.80 -24.70
N PRO A 112 8.88 4.79 -25.03
CA PRO A 112 9.35 6.04 -25.62
C PRO A 112 10.20 6.88 -24.67
N VAL A 113 9.93 6.82 -23.35
CA VAL A 113 10.67 7.58 -22.34
C VAL A 113 12.11 7.05 -22.16
N ALA A 114 12.31 5.75 -22.33
CA ALA A 114 13.65 5.14 -22.20
C ALA A 114 14.52 5.26 -23.46
N GLN A 115 13.96 5.74 -24.57
CA GLN A 115 14.64 5.87 -25.87
C GLN A 115 15.20 7.27 -26.13
N HIS A 116 15.12 8.16 -25.14
CA HIS A 116 15.79 9.46 -25.10
C HIS A 116 16.80 9.47 -23.96
#